data_AF-A0A8T1H2T2-F1
#
_entry.id   AF-A0A8T1H2T2-F1
#
_cell.length_a   1.000
_cell.length_b   1.000
_cell.length_c   1.000
_cell.angle_alpha   90.00
_cell.angle_beta   90.00
_cell.angle_gamma   90.00
#
_symmetry.space_group_name_H-M   'P 1'
#
loop_
_entity.id
_entity.type
_entity.pdbx_description
1 polymer ?
#
loop_
_entity_poly.entity_id
_entity_poly.type
_entity_poly.pdbx_seq_one_letter_code
_entity_poly.pdbx_strand_id
1 'polypeptide(L)'
;MSMRAHVTLHWNVGLGQRSVYKGKDVLFMLLDVMKNGGTWEMLSSIFHVKTPTFIKTITGFIRAIAPRLYDDWVAEKAQEETMRMLVTSGNTFVYHPCAL
;
A
#
# COMPACT_ATOMS: atom_id res chain seq x y z
N MET A 1 9.59 2.09 13.71
CA MET A 1 9.31 0.63 13.73
C MET A 1 9.33 0.12 12.30
N SER A 2 9.99 -0.99 11.97
CA SER A 2 10.07 -1.41 10.56
C SER A 2 8.71 -1.88 10.02
N MET A 3 8.46 -1.70 8.71
CA MET A 3 7.23 -2.14 8.04
C MET A 3 6.94 -3.63 8.25
N ARG A 4 8.00 -4.48 8.27
CA ARG A 4 7.90 -5.90 8.58
C ARG A 4 7.33 -6.15 9.99
N ALA A 5 7.83 -5.42 10.98
CA ALA A 5 7.33 -5.53 12.35
C ALA A 5 5.87 -5.05 12.43
N HIS A 6 5.53 -3.97 11.72
CA HIS A 6 4.16 -3.44 11.65
C HIS A 6 3.17 -4.43 11.07
N VAL A 7 3.50 -5.03 9.93
CA VAL A 7 2.68 -6.08 9.30
C VAL A 7 2.52 -7.26 10.25
N THR A 8 3.59 -7.71 10.91
CA THR A 8 3.52 -8.86 11.83
C THR A 8 2.59 -8.59 13.02
N LEU A 9 2.56 -7.36 13.52
CA LEU A 9 1.74 -6.95 14.67
C LEU A 9 0.29 -6.64 14.32
N HIS A 10 0.01 -6.14 13.11
CA HIS A 10 -1.33 -5.64 12.76
C HIS A 10 -2.06 -6.53 11.75
N TRP A 11 -1.36 -7.39 11.00
CA TRP A 11 -1.99 -8.34 10.10
C TRP A 11 -2.65 -9.48 10.87
N ASN A 12 -3.86 -9.88 10.46
CA ASN A 12 -4.64 -10.96 11.09
C ASN A 12 -5.08 -10.73 12.54
N VAL A 13 -4.88 -9.53 13.10
CA VAL A 13 -5.39 -9.15 14.43
C VAL A 13 -6.82 -8.62 14.31
N GLY A 14 -7.72 -9.05 15.21
CA GLY A 14 -9.11 -8.58 15.26
C GLY A 14 -10.05 -9.14 14.15
N LEU A 15 -9.52 -9.93 13.21
CA LEU A 15 -10.35 -10.63 12.22
C LEU A 15 -10.97 -11.88 12.85
N GLY A 16 -12.31 -11.94 12.91
CA GLY A 16 -13.04 -13.09 13.47
C GLY A 16 -12.66 -14.43 12.84
N GLN A 17 -12.34 -14.43 11.54
CA GLN A 17 -11.68 -15.55 10.87
C GLN A 17 -10.32 -15.08 10.35
N ARG A 18 -9.25 -15.70 10.84
CA ARG A 18 -7.89 -15.41 10.41
C ARG A 18 -7.71 -15.79 8.94
N SER A 19 -7.04 -14.94 8.16
CA SER A 19 -6.64 -15.28 6.80
C SER A 19 -5.62 -16.41 6.81
N VAL A 20 -5.76 -17.36 5.90
CA VAL A 20 -4.80 -18.46 5.70
C VAL A 20 -3.47 -17.92 5.12
N TYR A 21 -3.52 -16.77 4.47
CA TYR A 21 -2.35 -16.14 3.84
C TYR A 21 -1.51 -15.35 4.86
N LYS A 22 -0.19 -15.55 4.81
CA LYS A 22 0.74 -14.75 5.62
C LYS A 22 0.86 -13.36 5.00
N GLY A 23 1.26 -12.37 5.81
CA GLY A 23 1.36 -10.98 5.34
C GLY A 23 2.29 -10.81 4.13
N LYS A 24 3.35 -11.61 4.02
CA LYS A 24 4.25 -11.61 2.85
C LYS A 24 3.55 -12.07 1.56
N ASP A 25 2.65 -13.05 1.66
CA ASP A 25 1.96 -13.63 0.50
C ASP A 25 0.91 -12.62 0.01
N VAL A 26 0.21 -11.98 0.94
CA VAL A 26 -0.76 -10.93 0.61
C VAL A 26 -0.08 -9.67 0.08
N LEU A 27 1.13 -9.34 0.55
CA LEU A 27 1.93 -8.27 -0.05
C LEU A 27 2.26 -8.57 -1.51
N PHE A 28 2.66 -9.79 -1.84
CA PHE A 28 2.91 -10.18 -3.23
C PHE A 28 1.65 -10.09 -4.09
N MET A 29 0.51 -10.59 -3.59
CA MET A 29 -0.78 -10.45 -4.28
C MET A 29 -1.17 -8.98 -4.49
N LEU A 30 -0.95 -8.12 -3.50
CA LEU A 30 -1.21 -6.68 -3.60
C LEU A 30 -0.33 -6.03 -4.68
N LEU A 31 0.97 -6.37 -4.72
CA LEU A 31 1.88 -5.86 -5.75
C LEU A 31 1.43 -6.28 -7.15
N ASP A 32 0.96 -7.51 -7.32
CA ASP A 32 0.43 -8.00 -8.59
C ASP A 32 -0.82 -7.21 -9.04
N VAL A 33 -1.76 -6.99 -8.11
CA VAL A 33 -2.97 -6.17 -8.35
C VAL A 33 -2.59 -4.76 -8.79
N MET A 34 -1.65 -4.11 -8.10
CA MET A 34 -1.24 -2.74 -8.43
C MET A 34 -0.46 -2.65 -9.74
N LYS A 35 0.34 -3.68 -10.06
CA LYS A 35 1.19 -3.69 -11.27
C LYS A 35 0.40 -4.00 -12.53
N ASN A 36 -0.40 -5.05 -12.51
CA ASN A 36 -1.08 -5.54 -13.71
C ASN A 36 -2.40 -4.82 -13.97
N GLY A 37 -3.01 -4.25 -12.93
CA GLY A 37 -4.37 -3.72 -13.02
C GLY A 37 -5.38 -4.79 -13.45
N GLY A 38 -6.54 -4.35 -13.95
CA GLY A 38 -7.58 -5.24 -14.44
C GLY A 38 -8.69 -5.52 -13.43
N THR A 39 -9.53 -6.52 -13.74
CA THR A 39 -10.69 -6.86 -12.92
C THR A 39 -10.31 -7.76 -11.75
N TRP A 40 -11.08 -7.66 -10.66
CA TRP A 40 -10.89 -8.52 -9.49
C TRP A 40 -11.05 -9.99 -9.83
N GLU A 41 -11.94 -10.33 -10.76
CA GLU A 41 -12.20 -11.68 -11.25
C GLU A 41 -10.96 -12.26 -11.93
N MET A 42 -10.33 -11.51 -12.83
CA MET A 42 -9.10 -11.94 -13.50
C MET A 42 -7.98 -12.17 -12.48
N LEU A 43 -7.71 -11.20 -11.61
CA LEU A 43 -6.62 -11.30 -10.63
C LEU A 43 -6.86 -12.42 -9.62
N SER A 44 -8.09 -12.57 -9.12
CA SER A 44 -8.43 -13.64 -8.19
C SER A 44 -8.32 -15.04 -8.82
N SER A 45 -8.58 -15.15 -10.13
CA SER A 45 -8.38 -16.41 -10.88
C SER A 45 -6.92 -16.85 -10.93
N ILE A 46 -5.98 -15.91 -11.07
CA ILE A 46 -4.52 -16.18 -11.12
C ILE A 46 -4.07 -16.82 -9.80
N PHE A 47 -4.61 -16.33 -8.68
CA PHE A 47 -4.29 -16.83 -7.35
C PHE A 47 -5.20 -17.98 -6.89
N HIS A 48 -6.12 -18.44 -7.73
CA HIS A 48 -7.10 -19.48 -7.41
C HIS A 48 -7.92 -19.18 -6.13
N VAL A 49 -8.26 -17.90 -5.91
CA VAL A 49 -9.04 -17.45 -4.76
C VAL A 49 -10.41 -17.00 -5.23
N LYS A 50 -11.46 -17.27 -4.44
CA LYS A 50 -12.79 -16.70 -4.72
C LYS A 50 -12.72 -15.17 -4.70
N THR A 51 -13.22 -14.51 -5.74
CA THR A 51 -13.16 -13.05 -5.91
C THR A 51 -13.54 -12.25 -4.66
N PRO A 52 -14.65 -12.54 -3.95
CA PRO A 52 -15.01 -11.77 -2.76
C PRO A 52 -14.00 -11.92 -1.61
N THR A 53 -13.40 -13.11 -1.48
CA THR A 53 -12.37 -13.39 -0.48
C THR A 53 -11.06 -12.69 -0.85
N PHE A 54 -10.72 -12.68 -2.13
CA PHE A 54 -9.54 -11.99 -2.64
C PHE A 54 -9.62 -10.48 -2.37
N ILE A 55 -10.73 -9.83 -2.76
CA ILE A 55 -10.98 -8.41 -2.51
C ILE A 55 -10.88 -8.11 -1.01
N LYS A 56 -11.56 -8.89 -0.16
CA LYS A 56 -11.52 -8.70 1.30
C LYS A 56 -10.11 -8.84 1.87
N THR A 57 -9.32 -9.79 1.36
CA THR A 57 -7.95 -10.04 1.82
C THR A 57 -7.04 -8.87 1.44
N ILE A 58 -7.07 -8.44 0.18
CA ILE A 58 -6.26 -7.32 -0.32
C ILE A 58 -6.64 -6.01 0.39
N THR A 59 -7.93 -5.67 0.41
CA THR A 59 -8.39 -4.41 1.06
C THR A 59 -8.14 -4.41 2.56
N GLY A 60 -8.27 -5.55 3.24
CA GLY A 60 -7.91 -5.69 4.65
C GLY A 60 -6.41 -5.47 4.88
N PHE A 61 -5.57 -5.99 3.98
CA PHE A 61 -4.13 -5.82 4.07
C PHE A 61 -3.71 -4.36 3.83
N ILE A 62 -4.30 -3.70 2.83
CA ILE A 62 -4.10 -2.26 2.57
C ILE A 62 -4.41 -1.45 3.83
N ARG A 63 -5.54 -1.70 4.50
CA ARG A 63 -5.89 -1.00 5.74
C ARG A 63 -4.87 -1.20 6.86
N ALA A 64 -4.28 -2.40 6.97
CA ALA A 64 -3.28 -2.69 7.98
C ALA A 64 -1.95 -1.96 7.72
N ILE A 65 -1.55 -1.81 6.45
CA ILE A 65 -0.26 -1.20 6.08
C ILE A 65 -0.32 0.30 5.82
N ALA A 66 -1.49 0.83 5.40
CA ALA A 66 -1.64 2.20 4.94
C ALA A 66 -1.16 3.26 5.95
N PRO A 67 -1.49 3.18 7.27
CA PRO A 67 -1.03 4.18 8.22
C PRO A 67 0.50 4.27 8.27
N ARG A 68 1.16 3.11 8.32
CA ARG A 68 2.62 3.05 8.41
C ARG A 68 3.31 3.50 7.12
N LEU A 69 2.76 3.11 5.97
CA LEU A 69 3.24 3.58 4.66
C LEU A 69 3.11 5.08 4.52
N TYR A 70 1.99 5.65 4.98
CA TYR A 70 1.78 7.09 4.96
C TYR A 70 2.78 7.83 5.84
N ASP A 71 3.00 7.36 7.07
CA ASP A 71 3.95 7.98 7.99
C ASP A 71 5.38 7.97 7.40
N ASP A 72 5.84 6.82 6.94
CA ASP A 72 7.22 6.63 6.48
C ASP A 72 7.50 7.32 5.14
N TRP A 73 6.52 7.36 4.22
CA TRP A 73 6.77 7.81 2.84
C TRP A 73 6.15 9.17 2.51
N VAL A 74 5.15 9.60 3.27
CA VAL A 74 4.49 10.90 3.04
C VAL A 74 4.82 11.86 4.17
N ALA A 75 4.55 11.50 5.42
CA ALA A 75 4.73 12.44 6.54
C ALA A 75 6.21 12.76 6.80
N GLU A 76 7.08 11.74 6.80
CA GLU A 76 8.53 11.92 6.96
C GLU A 76 9.12 12.74 5.79
N LYS A 77 8.74 12.41 4.54
CA LYS A 77 9.22 13.14 3.36
C LYS A 77 8.68 14.55 3.24
N ALA A 78 7.45 14.81 3.69
CA ALA A 78 6.91 16.17 3.73
C ALA A 78 7.70 17.11 4.66
N GLN A 79 8.38 16.56 5.68
CA GLN A 79 9.28 17.34 6.54
C GLN A 79 10.63 17.60 5.86
N GLU A 80 11.14 16.62 5.11
CA GLU A 80 12.43 16.71 4.43
C GLU A 80 12.39 17.48 3.11
N GLU A 81 11.26 17.53 2.42
CA GLU A 81 11.11 18.11 1.09
C GLU A 81 9.94 19.11 1.06
N THR A 82 10.07 20.18 1.85
CA THR A 82 9.05 21.24 1.85
C THR A 82 8.97 21.93 0.48
N MET A 83 7.77 22.38 0.09
CA MET A 83 7.54 23.12 -1.17
C MET A 83 8.50 24.30 -1.33
N ARG A 84 8.80 25.00 -0.22
CA ARG A 84 9.76 26.09 -0.22
C ARG A 84 11.15 25.63 -0.66
N MET A 85 11.62 24.48 -0.17
CA MET A 85 12.92 23.95 -0.59
C MET A 85 12.94 23.56 -2.06
N LEU A 86 11.89 22.88 -2.54
CA LEU A 86 11.75 22.49 -3.95
C LEU A 86 11.79 23.70 -4.89
N VAL A 87 11.11 24.80 -4.52
CA VAL A 87 11.15 26.07 -5.26
C VAL A 87 12.55 26.68 -5.26
N THR A 88 13.21 26.74 -4.11
CA THR A 88 14.54 27.36 -4.01
C THR A 88 15.65 26.54 -4.66
N SER A 89 15.53 25.21 -4.71
CA SER A 89 16.52 24.32 -5.32
C SER A 89 16.29 24.07 -6.81
N GLY A 90 15.22 24.65 -7.39
CA GLY A 90 14.89 24.46 -8.81
C GLY A 90 14.33 23.07 -9.14
N ASN A 91 13.88 22.30 -8.14
CA ASN A 91 13.33 20.95 -8.31
C ASN A 91 11.80 20.97 -8.54
N THR A 92 11.28 22.04 -9.12
CA THR A 92 9.84 22.20 -9.36
C THR A 92 9.39 21.45 -10.62
N PHE A 93 8.10 21.10 -10.68
CA PHE A 93 7.54 20.41 -11.83
C PHE A 93 7.47 21.33 -13.05
N VAL A 94 8.36 21.11 -14.02
CA VAL A 94 8.45 21.89 -15.26
C VAL A 94 7.12 21.92 -16.04
N TYR A 95 6.41 20.80 -16.09
CA TYR A 95 5.17 20.65 -16.87
C TYR A 95 3.88 20.79 -16.06
N HIS A 96 3.98 20.96 -14.74
CA HIS A 96 2.83 21.13 -13.85
C HIS A 96 3.07 22.28 -12.87
N PRO A 97 3.00 23.54 -13.33
CA PRO A 97 3.28 24.72 -12.50
C PRO A 97 2.32 24.88 -11.31
N CYS A 98 1.14 24.26 -11.39
CA CYS A 98 0.15 24.24 -10.32
C CYS A 98 0.43 23.18 -9.24
N ALA A 99 1.36 22.25 -9.47
CA ALA A 99 1.87 21.32 -8.46
C ALA A 99 3.00 22.00 -7.63
N LEU A 100 2.62 23.18 -7.14
CA LEU A 100 3.21 24.19 -6.25
C LEU A 100 3.61 23.80 -4.82
#